data_AF-A0A9J6RJ23-F1
#
_entry.id   AF-A0A9J6RJ23-F1
#
_cell.length_a   1.000
_cell.length_b   1.000
_cell.length_c   1.000
_cell.angle_alpha   90.00
_cell.angle_beta   90.00
_cell.angle_gamma   90.00
#
_symmetry.space_group_name_H-M   'P 1'
#
loop_
_entity.id
_entity.type
_entity.pdbx_description
1 polymer ?
#
loop_
_entity_poly.entity_id
_entity_poly.type
_entity_poly.pdbx_seq_one_letter_code
_entity_poly.pdbx_strand_id
1 'polypeptide(L)'
;MSKQSILCLLAVGFSAQISAQPVTTDEQPQPKMRAIDRDWEYFKAVPCERINKEVFHSRSEELLLAKRKSQCVNRYKAFLPKPLS
;
A
#
# COMPACT_ATOMS: atom_id res chain seq x y z
N MET A 1 70.07 49.11 19.54
CA MET A 1 69.82 47.90 20.37
C MET A 1 68.34 47.85 20.74
N SER A 2 67.81 46.64 20.98
CA SER A 2 66.40 46.28 21.24
C SER A 2 65.59 46.06 19.96
N LYS A 3 65.58 44.90 19.29
CA LYS A 3 65.24 43.50 19.65
C LYS A 3 63.77 43.27 20.10
N GLN A 4 63.01 42.75 19.13
CA GLN A 4 61.94 41.75 19.21
C GLN A 4 60.62 42.10 19.92
N SER A 5 59.51 41.97 19.18
CA SER A 5 58.53 40.90 19.48
C SER A 5 57.49 40.71 18.37
N ILE A 6 57.65 39.55 17.71
CA ILE A 6 56.67 38.62 17.14
C ILE A 6 55.20 39.06 17.07
N LEU A 7 54.64 39.03 15.86
CA LEU A 7 53.27 38.55 15.64
C LEU A 7 53.19 37.82 14.29
N CYS A 8 53.52 36.52 14.30
CA CYS A 8 53.17 35.59 13.24
C CYS A 8 51.75 35.09 13.50
N LEU A 9 50.75 35.70 12.87
CA LEU A 9 49.37 35.18 12.88
C LEU A 9 48.67 35.58 11.58
N LEU A 10 48.84 34.78 10.53
CA LEU A 10 47.77 34.57 9.55
C LEU A 10 47.86 33.10 9.09
N ALA A 11 47.11 32.27 9.80
CA ALA A 11 46.82 30.90 9.41
C ALA A 11 46.15 30.92 8.02
N VAL A 12 46.83 30.39 7.01
CA VAL A 12 46.23 30.12 5.70
C VAL A 12 45.36 28.87 5.87
N GLY A 13 44.16 29.06 6.42
CA GLY A 13 43.13 28.04 6.45
C GLY A 13 42.67 27.79 5.02
N PHE A 14 43.18 26.73 4.41
CA PHE A 14 42.72 26.24 3.12
C PHE A 14 41.31 25.67 3.32
N SER A 15 40.30 26.52 3.12
CA SER A 15 38.90 26.07 3.11
C SER A 15 38.70 25.14 1.92
N ALA A 16 38.77 23.83 2.17
CA ALA A 16 38.31 22.84 1.22
C ALA A 16 36.80 23.06 1.01
N GLN A 17 36.45 23.75 -0.08
CA GLN A 17 35.07 23.83 -0.54
C GLN A 17 34.68 22.45 -1.07
N ILE A 18 34.14 21.62 -0.18
CA ILE A 18 33.39 20.44 -0.59
C ILE A 18 32.10 20.98 -1.22
N SER A 19 32.10 21.09 -2.54
CA SER A 19 30.90 21.35 -3.33
C SER A 19 29.98 20.15 -3.15
N ALA A 20 29.06 20.24 -2.21
CA ALA A 20 27.92 19.32 -2.13
C ALA A 20 27.05 19.59 -3.35
N GLN A 21 27.31 18.87 -4.45
CA GLN A 21 26.36 18.81 -5.55
C GLN A 21 25.04 18.25 -4.98
N PRO A 22 23.89 18.88 -5.28
CA PRO A 22 22.62 18.27 -4.94
C PRO A 22 22.52 16.97 -5.73
N VAL A 23 22.54 15.84 -5.02
CA VAL A 23 22.15 14.55 -5.58
C VAL A 23 20.68 14.71 -5.96
N THR A 24 20.41 14.96 -7.24
CA THR A 24 19.08 14.82 -7.79
C THR A 24 18.76 13.34 -7.71
N THR A 25 18.11 12.93 -6.62
CA THR A 25 17.45 11.64 -6.54
C THR A 25 16.35 11.70 -7.59
N ASP A 26 16.66 11.15 -8.76
CA ASP A 26 15.69 10.92 -9.83
C ASP A 26 14.73 9.85 -9.29
N GLU A 27 13.74 10.29 -8.51
CA GLU A 27 12.65 9.45 -8.02
C GLU A 27 11.81 9.09 -9.25
N GLN A 28 12.25 8.06 -9.97
CA GLN A 28 11.43 7.44 -11.00
C GLN A 28 10.07 7.12 -10.36
N PRO A 29 8.94 7.55 -10.97
CA PRO A 29 7.63 7.25 -10.44
C PRO A 29 7.46 5.73 -10.37
N GLN A 30 7.56 5.16 -9.17
CA GLN A 30 7.28 3.75 -8.95
C GLN A 30 5.80 3.52 -9.31
N PRO A 31 5.47 2.51 -10.13
CA PRO A 31 4.09 2.25 -10.50
C PRO A 31 3.28 1.92 -9.24
N LYS A 32 2.45 2.87 -8.82
CA LYS A 32 1.54 2.68 -7.70
C LYS A 32 0.39 1.80 -8.17
N MET A 33 0.45 0.52 -7.82
CA MET A 33 -0.59 -0.44 -8.16
C MET A 33 -1.94 0.06 -7.62
N ARG A 34 -2.89 0.34 -8.51
CA ARG A 34 -4.24 0.75 -8.09
C ARG A 34 -4.95 -0.49 -7.58
N ALA A 35 -5.45 -0.47 -6.35
CA ALA A 35 -6.41 -1.45 -5.90
C ALA A 35 -7.70 -1.23 -6.69
N ILE A 36 -7.87 -1.98 -7.78
CA ILE A 36 -9.14 -2.06 -8.47
C ILE A 36 -9.97 -3.02 -7.64
N ASP A 37 -11.02 -2.50 -7.01
CA ASP A 37 -12.03 -3.33 -6.37
C ASP A 37 -12.54 -4.35 -7.37
N ARG A 38 -12.55 -5.62 -6.97
CA ARG A 38 -13.12 -6.69 -7.77
C ARG A 38 -14.61 -6.43 -7.94
N ASP A 39 -15.06 -6.58 -9.17
CA ASP A 39 -16.43 -6.32 -9.54
C ASP A 39 -17.35 -7.52 -9.27
N TRP A 40 -18.61 -7.38 -9.67
CA TRP A 40 -19.60 -8.43 -9.48
C TRP A 40 -19.27 -9.71 -10.26
N GLU A 41 -18.65 -9.63 -11.44
CA GLU A 41 -18.36 -10.80 -12.26
C GLU A 41 -17.29 -11.68 -11.62
N TYR A 42 -16.32 -11.10 -10.91
CA TYR A 42 -15.40 -11.85 -10.05
C TYR A 42 -16.17 -12.67 -9.00
N PHE A 43 -16.98 -12.03 -8.16
CA PHE A 43 -17.66 -12.72 -7.05
C PHE A 43 -18.68 -13.76 -7.54
N LYS A 44 -19.31 -13.52 -8.69
CA LYS A 44 -20.24 -14.46 -9.32
C LYS A 44 -19.55 -15.75 -9.75
N ALA A 45 -18.30 -15.68 -10.21
CA ALA A 45 -17.51 -16.84 -10.62
C ALA A 45 -17.01 -17.69 -9.43
N VAL A 46 -16.98 -17.15 -8.21
CA VAL A 46 -16.54 -17.89 -7.03
C VAL A 46 -17.51 -19.05 -6.70
N PRO A 47 -17.03 -20.31 -6.61
CA PRO A 47 -17.85 -21.45 -6.21
C PRO A 47 -18.34 -21.34 -4.77
N CYS A 48 -19.52 -21.88 -4.47
CA CYS A 48 -20.11 -21.80 -3.13
C CYS A 48 -19.28 -22.51 -2.06
N GLU A 49 -18.51 -23.52 -2.45
CA GLU A 49 -17.60 -24.28 -1.59
C GLU A 49 -16.39 -23.44 -1.13
N ARG A 50 -16.08 -22.37 -1.86
CA ARG A 50 -14.93 -21.49 -1.59
C ARG A 50 -15.33 -20.10 -1.10
N ILE A 51 -16.60 -19.73 -1.15
CA ILE A 51 -17.06 -18.36 -0.87
C ILE A 51 -16.72 -17.84 0.54
N ASN A 52 -16.54 -18.74 1.51
CA ASN A 52 -16.14 -18.38 2.87
C ASN A 52 -14.63 -18.11 3.03
N LYS A 53 -13.82 -18.44 2.02
CA LYS A 53 -12.38 -18.18 2.00
C LYS A 53 -12.04 -16.85 1.30
N GLU A 54 -13.01 -16.24 0.61
CA GLU A 54 -12.82 -14.94 -0.02
C GLU A 54 -12.71 -13.84 1.05
N VAL A 55 -11.66 -13.03 0.91
CA VAL A 55 -11.44 -11.80 1.69
C VAL A 55 -11.92 -10.63 0.85
N PHE A 56 -12.41 -9.56 1.48
CA PHE A 56 -12.73 -8.29 0.83
C PHE A 56 -11.75 -7.20 1.26
N HIS A 57 -11.53 -6.22 0.38
CA HIS A 57 -10.60 -5.11 0.57
C HIS A 57 -11.29 -3.74 0.65
N SER A 58 -12.60 -3.71 0.40
CA SER A 58 -13.42 -2.50 0.46
C SER A 58 -14.85 -2.81 0.89
N ARG A 59 -15.61 -1.77 1.23
CA ARG A 59 -17.04 -1.88 1.56
C ARG A 59 -17.88 -2.35 0.36
N SER A 60 -17.51 -1.92 -0.85
CA SER A 60 -18.15 -2.38 -2.09
C SER A 60 -18.00 -3.89 -2.23
N GLU A 61 -16.78 -4.40 -2.08
CA GLU A 61 -16.49 -5.83 -2.14
C GLU A 61 -17.21 -6.62 -1.04
N GLU A 62 -17.30 -6.09 0.18
CA GLU A 62 -18.03 -6.71 1.29
C GLU A 62 -19.50 -6.94 0.91
N LEU A 63 -20.16 -5.93 0.33
CA LEU A 63 -21.55 -6.02 -0.10
C LEU A 63 -21.74 -7.05 -1.22
N LEU A 64 -20.82 -7.09 -2.19
CA LEU A 64 -20.85 -8.08 -3.28
C LEU A 64 -20.63 -9.50 -2.76
N LEU A 65 -19.68 -9.68 -1.83
CA LEU A 65 -19.42 -10.97 -1.19
C LEU A 65 -20.62 -11.43 -0.35
N ALA A 66 -21.24 -10.54 0.42
CA ALA A 66 -22.45 -10.84 1.19
C ALA A 66 -23.62 -11.24 0.28
N LYS A 67 -23.82 -10.52 -0.83
CA LYS A 67 -24.79 -10.87 -1.87
C LYS A 67 -24.53 -12.29 -2.40
N ARG A 68 -23.29 -12.61 -2.78
CA ARG A 68 -22.94 -13.95 -3.27
C ARG A 68 -23.14 -15.04 -2.23
N LYS A 69 -22.77 -14.81 -0.97
CA LYS A 69 -23.02 -15.75 0.16
C LYS A 69 -24.51 -16.07 0.31
N SER A 70 -25.37 -15.07 0.25
CA SER A 70 -26.83 -15.28 0.33
C SER A 70 -27.36 -16.16 -0.82
N GLN A 71 -26.85 -15.97 -2.05
CA GLN A 71 -27.22 -16.81 -3.19
C GLN A 71 -26.80 -18.27 -2.99
N CYS A 72 -25.61 -18.50 -2.40
CA CYS A 72 -25.17 -19.85 -2.07
C CYS A 72 -26.07 -20.54 -1.04
N VAL A 73 -26.45 -19.84 0.04
CA VAL A 73 -27.36 -20.39 1.06
C VAL A 73 -28.75 -20.67 0.47
N ASN A 74 -29.26 -19.75 -0.35
CA ASN A 74 -30.60 -19.89 -0.95
C ASN A 74 -30.72 -21.13 -1.84
N ARG A 75 -29.62 -21.60 -2.45
CA ARG A 75 -29.60 -22.87 -3.20
C ARG A 75 -29.94 -24.07 -2.31
N TYR A 76 -29.52 -24.05 -1.05
CA TYR A 76 -29.77 -25.15 -0.10
C TYR A 76 -31.10 -25.02 0.63
N LYS A 77 -31.68 -23.81 0.71
CA LYS A 77 -32.98 -23.59 1.36
C LYS A 77 -34.11 -24.43 0.76
N ALA A 78 -34.05 -24.73 -0.54
CA ALA A 78 -35.04 -25.59 -1.20
C ALA A 78 -35.08 -27.02 -0.65
N PHE A 79 -34.00 -27.47 0.01
CA PHE A 79 -33.86 -28.81 0.56
C PHE A 79 -34.09 -28.85 2.08
N LEU A 80 -34.31 -27.70 2.72
CA LEU A 80 -34.59 -27.68 4.16
C LEU A 80 -36.04 -28.09 4.40
N PRO A 81 -36.30 -28.96 5.39
CA PRO A 81 -37.66 -29.31 5.76
C PRO A 81 -38.43 -28.05 6.18
N LYS A 82 -39.66 -27.92 5.70
CA LYS A 82 -40.55 -26.84 6.14
C LYS A 82 -40.95 -27.11 7.59
N PRO A 83 -40.94 -26.09 8.47
CA PRO A 83 -41.46 -26.27 9.83
C PRO A 83 -42.93 -26.69 9.76
N LEU A 84 -43.31 -27.66 10.58
CA LEU A 84 -44.71 -28.02 10.79
C LEU A 84 -45.34 -26.88 11.61
N SER A 85 -46.24 -26.13 10.98
CA SER A 85 -47.07 -25.09 11.61
C SER A 85 -48.16 -25.70 12.48
#